data_AF-A0A2M8PJT1-F1
#
_entry.id   AF-A0A2M8PJT1-F1
#
_cell.length_a   1.000
_cell.length_b   1.000
_cell.length_c   1.000
_cell.angle_alpha   90.00
_cell.angle_beta   90.00
_cell.angle_gamma   90.00
#
_symmetry.space_group_name_H-M   'P 1'
#
loop_
_entity.id
_entity.type
_entity.pdbx_description
1 polymer ?
#
loop_
_entity_poly.entity_id
_entity_poly.type
_entity_poly.pdbx_seq_one_letter_code
_entity_poly.pdbx_strand_id
1 'polypeptide(L)'
;MPNSTEQELKRQLALIMAIDTIRDQIDDGDDPSQMFDAIAQVLRETFEAEACAIMTISELTDEIAGIAALGVPQEQAIALCKQAMAKETPQTLETNLWAHTLG
;
A
#
# COMPACT_ATOMS: atom_id res chain seq x y z
N MET A 1 30.44 12.15 6.35
CA MET A 1 29.06 12.14 5.82
C MET A 1 28.69 10.67 5.68
N PRO A 2 27.78 10.10 6.49
CA PRO A 2 27.25 8.78 6.18
C PRO A 2 26.59 8.87 4.80
N ASN A 3 26.98 7.99 3.87
CA ASN A 3 26.55 8.03 2.47
C ASN A 3 25.02 7.95 2.41
N SER A 4 24.37 8.88 1.70
CA SER A 4 22.90 8.92 1.54
C SER A 4 22.32 7.57 1.10
N THR A 5 23.04 6.82 0.27
CA THR A 5 22.69 5.47 -0.18
C THR A 5 22.61 4.45 0.95
N GLU A 6 23.46 4.58 1.98
CA GLU A 6 23.42 3.69 3.14
C GLU A 6 22.20 3.98 4.03
N GLN A 7 21.77 5.25 4.10
CA GLN A 7 20.54 5.63 4.80
C GLN A 7 19.29 5.18 4.06
N GLU A 8 19.27 5.32 2.73
CA GLU A 8 18.19 4.81 1.87
C GLU A 8 18.06 3.29 1.97
N LEU A 9 19.19 2.57 1.90
CA LEU A 9 19.19 1.12 2.05
C LEU A 9 18.70 0.69 3.43
N LYS A 10 19.11 1.39 4.50
CA LYS A 10 18.61 1.13 5.85
C LYS A 10 17.10 1.35 5.97
N ARG A 11 16.56 2.40 5.34
CA ARG A 11 15.11 2.68 5.32
C ARG A 11 14.34 1.60 4.55
N GLN A 12 14.85 1.18 3.39
CA GLN A 12 14.25 0.09 2.60
C GLN A 12 14.28 -1.23 3.37
N LEU A 13 15.40 -1.56 4.00
CA LEU A 13 15.53 -2.78 4.80
C LEU A 13 14.58 -2.76 6.00
N ALA A 14 14.48 -1.63 6.70
CA ALA A 14 13.57 -1.47 7.83
C ALA A 14 12.10 -1.65 7.39
N LEU A 15 11.72 -1.11 6.23
CA LEU A 15 10.38 -1.31 5.67
C LEU A 15 10.10 -2.78 5.38
N ILE A 16 11.02 -3.47 4.70
CA ILE A 16 10.86 -4.90 4.37
C ILE A 16 10.71 -5.72 5.66
N MET A 17 11.55 -5.47 6.67
CA MET A 17 11.47 -6.17 7.96
C MET A 17 10.15 -5.89 8.70
N ALA A 18 9.61 -4.67 8.61
CA ALA A 18 8.33 -4.32 9.21
C ALA A 18 7.17 -5.09 8.54
N ILE A 19 7.16 -5.16 7.20
CA ILE A 19 6.18 -5.94 6.45
C ILE A 19 6.28 -7.43 6.79
N ASP A 20 7.50 -7.97 6.88
CA ASP A 20 7.76 -9.37 7.23
C ASP A 20 7.20 -9.70 8.62
N THR A 21 7.44 -8.81 9.59
CA THR A 21 6.93 -8.94 10.96
C THR A 21 5.40 -8.94 11.01
N ILE A 22 4.74 -8.07 10.21
CA ILE A 22 3.27 -8.04 10.12
C ILE A 22 2.73 -9.34 9.54
N ARG A 23 3.36 -9.85 8.48
CA ARG A 23 2.95 -11.11 7.85
C ARG A 23 3.07 -12.28 8.82
N ASP A 24 4.15 -12.35 9.60
CA ASP A 24 4.40 -13.45 10.53
C ASP A 24 3.51 -13.41 11.78
N GLN A 25 2.78 -12.32 12.02
CA GLN A 25 1.83 -12.18 13.15
C GLN A 25 0.42 -12.68 12.84
N ILE A 26 0.11 -12.94 11.57
CA ILE A 26 -1.20 -13.37 11.10
C ILE A 26 -1.19 -14.90 11.00
N ASP A 27 -2.04 -15.57 11.78
CA ASP A 27 -2.17 -17.03 11.71
C ASP A 27 -3.04 -17.45 10.51
N ASP A 28 -2.95 -18.71 10.08
CA ASP A 28 -3.70 -19.27 8.92
C ASP A 28 -5.24 -19.17 9.04
N GLY A 29 -5.76 -18.84 10.23
CA GLY A 29 -7.20 -18.64 10.49
C GLY A 29 -7.64 -17.18 10.58
N ASP A 30 -6.72 -16.23 10.54
CA ASP A 30 -7.01 -14.80 10.68
C ASP A 30 -7.47 -14.19 9.35
N ASP A 31 -8.26 -13.11 9.45
CA ASP A 31 -8.71 -12.37 8.27
C ASP A 31 -7.52 -11.65 7.61
N PRO A 32 -7.16 -11.97 6.34
CA PRO A 32 -6.06 -11.34 5.62
C PRO A 32 -6.20 -9.82 5.51
N SER A 33 -7.42 -9.29 5.64
CA SER A 33 -7.69 -7.85 5.61
C SER A 33 -6.91 -7.10 6.71
N GLN A 34 -6.76 -7.71 7.90
CA GLN A 34 -6.01 -7.11 9.01
C GLN A 34 -4.52 -6.95 8.67
N MET A 35 -3.95 -7.91 7.93
CA MET A 35 -2.58 -7.83 7.44
C MET A 35 -2.41 -6.64 6.49
N PHE A 36 -3.32 -6.49 5.53
CA PHE A 36 -3.23 -5.41 4.55
C PHE A 36 -3.45 -4.03 5.18
N ASP A 37 -4.33 -3.90 6.16
CA ASP A 37 -4.51 -2.65 6.91
C ASP A 37 -3.23 -2.25 7.66
N ALA A 38 -2.58 -3.21 8.33
CA ALA A 38 -1.32 -2.97 9.02
C ALA A 38 -0.19 -2.61 8.04
N ILE A 39 -0.09 -3.29 6.89
CA ILE A 39 0.88 -2.95 5.84
C ILE A 39 0.61 -1.55 5.28
N ALA A 40 -0.65 -1.21 4.99
CA ALA A 40 -1.03 0.12 4.52
C ALA A 40 -0.64 1.21 5.52
N GLN A 41 -0.76 0.93 6.82
CA GLN A 41 -0.33 1.86 7.86
C GLN A 41 1.18 2.08 7.83
N VAL A 42 1.98 1.01 7.79
CA VAL A 42 3.44 1.10 7.72
C VAL A 42 3.89 1.83 6.46
N LEU A 43 3.25 1.58 5.31
CA LEU A 43 3.55 2.29 4.07
C LEU A 43 3.23 3.78 4.19
N ARG A 44 2.05 4.13 4.72
CA ARG A 44 1.67 5.54 4.92
C ARG A 44 2.67 6.27 5.81
N GLU A 45 3.05 5.68 6.93
CA GLU A 45 4.03 6.25 7.86
C GLU A 45 5.43 6.34 7.24
N THR A 46 5.86 5.28 6.55
CA THR A 46 7.18 5.23 5.92
C THR A 46 7.32 6.25 4.80
N PHE A 47 6.27 6.49 4.00
CA PHE A 47 6.29 7.47 2.92
C PHE A 47 5.81 8.86 3.35
N GLU A 48 5.43 9.04 4.62
CA GLU A 48 4.82 10.28 5.14
C GLU A 48 3.64 10.73 4.28
N ALA A 49 2.87 9.76 3.77
CA ALA A 49 1.76 10.00 2.85
C ALA A 49 0.50 10.42 3.62
N GLU A 50 -0.33 11.24 2.98
CA GLU A 50 -1.64 11.62 3.54
C GLU A 50 -2.63 10.45 3.52
N ALA A 51 -2.55 9.61 2.48
CA ALA A 51 -3.38 8.44 2.31
C ALA A 51 -2.60 7.27 1.71
N CYS A 52 -3.06 6.06 2.00
CA CYS A 52 -2.55 4.83 1.40
C CYS A 52 -3.70 3.86 1.19
N ALA A 53 -3.69 3.16 0.05
CA ALA A 53 -4.65 2.10 -0.23
C ALA A 53 -3.97 0.90 -0.87
N ILE A 54 -4.40 -0.29 -0.49
CA ILE A 54 -3.99 -1.56 -1.08
C ILE A 54 -5.27 -2.28 -1.47
N MET A 55 -5.41 -2.60 -2.77
CA MET A 55 -6.55 -3.35 -3.29
C MET A 55 -6.06 -4.69 -3.82
N THR A 56 -6.70 -5.77 -3.37
CA THR A 56 -6.43 -7.13 -3.86
C THR A 56 -7.56 -7.59 -4.76
N ILE A 57 -7.21 -8.43 -5.73
CA ILE A 57 -8.12 -8.89 -6.77
C ILE A 57 -8.04 -10.40 -6.84
N SER A 58 -9.19 -11.04 -6.97
CA SER A 58 -9.27 -12.47 -7.17
C SER A 58 -8.91 -12.81 -8.62
N GLU A 59 -7.82 -13.56 -8.82
CA GLU A 59 -7.42 -14.04 -10.16
C GLU A 59 -8.49 -14.92 -10.84
N LEU A 60 -9.41 -15.51 -10.06
CA LEU A 60 -10.44 -16.42 -10.57
C LEU A 60 -11.67 -15.67 -11.09
N THR A 61 -11.96 -14.49 -10.54
CA THR A 61 -13.22 -13.76 -10.80
C THR A 61 -13.00 -12.35 -11.32
N ASP A 62 -11.76 -11.84 -11.29
CA ASP A 62 -11.40 -10.44 -11.49
C ASP A 62 -12.16 -9.45 -10.58
N GLU A 63 -12.77 -9.95 -9.50
CA GLU A 63 -13.46 -9.14 -8.50
C GLU A 63 -12.51 -8.68 -7.39
N ILE A 64 -12.87 -7.57 -6.74
CA ILE A 64 -12.14 -7.05 -5.59
C ILE A 64 -12.26 -8.06 -4.45
N ALA A 65 -11.14 -8.66 -4.06
CA ALA A 65 -11.06 -9.61 -2.96
C ALA A 65 -10.93 -8.91 -1.60
N GLY A 66 -10.31 -7.73 -1.57
CA GLY A 66 -10.12 -6.94 -0.37
C GLY A 66 -9.61 -5.53 -0.68
N ILE A 67 -9.82 -4.62 0.27
CA ILE A 67 -9.25 -3.29 0.20
C ILE A 67 -8.91 -2.78 1.61
N ALA A 68 -7.65 -2.40 1.78
CA ALA A 68 -7.17 -1.61 2.90
C ALA A 68 -7.09 -0.16 2.46
N ALA A 69 -7.69 0.77 3.21
CA ALA A 69 -7.72 2.19 2.85
C ALA A 69 -7.56 3.07 4.10
N LEU A 70 -6.51 3.88 4.12
CA LEU A 70 -6.18 4.79 5.21
C LEU A 70 -6.08 6.21 4.70
N GLY A 71 -6.75 7.16 5.37
CA GLY A 71 -6.73 8.57 4.99
C GLY A 71 -7.54 8.92 3.73
N VAL A 72 -8.30 7.96 3.18
CA VAL A 72 -9.13 8.12 1.99
C VAL A 72 -10.43 7.31 2.13
N PRO A 73 -11.58 7.81 1.67
CA PRO A 73 -12.81 7.02 1.62
C PRO A 73 -12.65 5.80 0.72
N GLN A 74 -13.20 4.66 1.14
CA GLN A 74 -13.06 3.38 0.43
C GLN A 74 -13.50 3.45 -1.04
N GLU A 75 -14.62 4.12 -1.34
CA GLU A 75 -15.10 4.28 -2.71
C GLU A 75 -14.07 4.99 -3.61
N GLN A 76 -13.41 6.01 -3.07
CA GLN A 76 -12.41 6.76 -3.81
C GLN A 76 -11.09 6.01 -3.92
N ALA A 77 -10.71 5.25 -2.89
CA ALA A 77 -9.58 4.32 -2.94
C ALA A 77 -9.77 3.28 -4.05
N ILE A 78 -10.95 2.66 -4.14
CA ILE A 78 -11.28 1.71 -5.22
C ILE A 78 -11.13 2.37 -6.59
N ALA A 79 -11.65 3.59 -6.76
CA ALA A 79 -11.56 4.30 -8.03
C ALA A 79 -10.09 4.56 -8.44
N LEU A 80 -9.24 4.97 -7.49
CA LEU A 80 -7.81 5.21 -7.74
C LEU A 80 -7.05 3.90 -8.00
N CYS A 81 -7.32 2.84 -7.24
CA CYS A 81 -6.70 1.54 -7.46
C CYS A 81 -7.09 0.96 -8.84
N LYS A 82 -8.34 1.15 -9.30
CA LYS A 82 -8.74 0.77 -10.66
C LYS A 82 -8.01 1.57 -11.74
N GLN A 83 -7.76 2.87 -11.51
CA GLN A 83 -6.93 3.66 -12.42
C GLN A 83 -5.49 3.12 -12.46
N ALA A 84 -4.91 2.78 -11.30
CA ALA A 84 -3.58 2.21 -11.17
C ALA A 84 -3.46 0.86 -11.90
N MET A 85 -4.45 -0.03 -11.77
CA MET A 85 -4.45 -1.31 -12.50
C MET A 85 -4.42 -1.17 -14.02
N ALA A 86 -4.95 -0.07 -14.57
CA ALA A 86 -4.93 0.18 -16.00
C ALA A 86 -3.53 0.60 -16.51
N LYS A 87 -2.55 0.71 -15.60
CA LYS A 87 -1.17 1.10 -15.88
C LYS A 87 -0.26 -0.12 -15.79
N GLU A 88 0.66 -0.24 -16.74
CA GLU A 88 1.66 -1.32 -16.74
C GLU A 88 2.80 -1.08 -15.74
N THR A 89 3.01 0.18 -15.34
CA THR A 89 4.09 0.59 -14.43
C THR A 89 3.61 1.68 -13.45
N PRO A 90 4.20 1.73 -12.24
CA PRO A 90 3.85 2.75 -11.24
C PRO A 90 4.00 4.16 -11.81
N GLN A 91 2.93 4.94 -11.75
CA GLN A 91 2.91 6.30 -12.29
C GLN A 91 1.93 7.18 -11.55
N THR A 92 1.91 8.47 -11.92
CA THR A 92 1.00 9.42 -11.31
C THR A 92 -0.45 9.11 -11.67
N LEU A 93 -1.32 9.08 -10.66
CA LEU A 93 -2.77 8.93 -10.85
C LEU A 93 -3.45 10.29 -10.96
N GLU A 94 -4.52 10.36 -11.75
CA GLU A 94 -5.30 11.58 -11.90
C GLU A 94 -6.30 11.71 -10.75
N THR A 95 -6.09 12.73 -9.92
CA THR A 95 -6.97 13.06 -8.80
C THR A 95 -6.89 14.54 -8.44
N ASN A 96 -7.95 15.06 -7.85
CA ASN A 96 -8.00 16.40 -7.28
C ASN A 96 -7.79 16.40 -5.74
N LEU A 97 -7.60 15.23 -5.13
CA LEU A 97 -7.45 15.10 -3.69
C LEU A 97 -6.06 15.49 -3.20
N TRP A 98 -5.01 15.03 -3.88
CA TRP A 98 -3.62 15.29 -3.51
C TRP A 98 -2.80 15.76 -4.68
N ALA A 99 -1.84 16.65 -4.41
CA ALA A 99 -0.91 17.16 -5.40
C ALA A 99 -0.01 16.07 -5.99
N HIS A 100 0.28 15.02 -5.21
CA HIS A 100 1.12 13.89 -5.60
C HIS A 100 0.42 12.59 -5.22
N THR A 101 0.08 11.79 -6.24
CA THR A 101 -0.55 10.47 -6.07
C THR A 101 0.13 9.49 -7.01
N LEU A 102 0.57 8.35 -6.50
CA LEU A 102 1.24 7.29 -7.27
C LEU A 102 0.44 5.99 -7.16
N GLY A 103 0.39 5.23 -8.24
CA GLY A 103 -0.25 3.92 -8.31
C GLY A 103 0.23 3.10 -9.49
#